data_AF-A0A2Z4W8Y9-F1
#
_entry.id   AF-A0A2Z4W8Y9-F1
#
_cell.length_a   1.000
_cell.length_b   1.000
_cell.length_c   1.000
_cell.angle_alpha   90.00
_cell.angle_beta   90.00
_cell.angle_gamma   90.00
#
_symmetry.space_group_name_H-M   'P 1'
#
loop_
_entity.id
_entity.type
_entity.pdbx_description
1 polymer ?
#
loop_
_entity_poly.entity_id
_entity_poly.type
_entity_poly.pdbx_seq_one_letter_code
_entity_poly.pdbx_strand_id
1 'polypeptide(L)'
;MTKQNIERMSLMNIIQDFMENGIKNLFELLGKELKNKGDFSKFVLELKKQLDSLGIEICKTALAVADEAIRIEPNRKNQWVVERRDKKTLLTTFGEIKYERTYYKSKKDNEYKYLSNEFLGIDCDDRMDLSLKAQLVKEAVDVAYDKSAKKTIESIDLSSQTVMNTIRELGEIPNITYKDQCQVEESKKTKVKYLYVEADEDHVALQNGKSVMPRLVYVHEGDEHSNSKRKKLKNIHYFSGIYNNIEELWLEVVDYIYNQYDIDNIENIFVSGDGAAWIKQGISWIPKSVYLLDRFHINKYILKATTHNHKYRFHIW
;
A
#
# COMPACT_ATOMS: atom_id res chain seq x y z
N MET A 1 -42.70 16.31 9.90
CA MET A 1 -41.22 16.33 9.74
C MET A 1 -40.84 15.36 8.64
N THR A 2 -40.03 15.76 7.66
CA THR A 2 -39.49 14.84 6.64
C THR A 2 -38.56 13.82 7.30
N LYS A 3 -38.45 12.60 6.75
CA LYS A 3 -37.62 11.53 7.32
C LYS A 3 -36.14 11.91 7.44
N GLN A 4 -35.65 12.75 6.52
CA GLN A 4 -34.33 13.42 6.63
C GLN A 4 -34.17 14.27 7.90
N ASN A 5 -35.20 14.96 8.37
CA ASN A 5 -35.13 15.70 9.63
C ASN A 5 -35.04 14.75 10.83
N ILE A 6 -35.64 13.56 10.76
CA ILE A 6 -35.57 12.53 11.80
C ILE A 6 -34.15 11.95 11.87
N GLU A 7 -33.52 11.66 10.74
CA GLU A 7 -32.15 11.13 10.72
C GLU A 7 -31.10 12.19 11.10
N ARG A 8 -31.31 13.45 10.73
CA ARG A 8 -30.47 14.57 11.19
C ARG A 8 -30.59 14.79 12.70
N MET A 9 -31.81 14.65 13.25
CA MET A 9 -32.03 14.61 14.70
C MET A 9 -31.37 13.36 15.33
N SER A 10 -31.39 12.21 14.66
CA SER A 10 -30.73 10.99 15.13
C SER A 10 -29.22 11.16 15.26
N LEU A 11 -28.56 11.78 14.27
CA LEU A 11 -27.12 12.05 14.33
C LEU A 11 -26.79 13.04 15.46
N MET A 12 -27.58 14.10 15.62
CA MET A 12 -27.43 15.05 16.73
C MET A 12 -27.62 14.36 18.08
N ASN A 13 -28.58 13.45 18.21
CA ASN A 13 -28.81 12.69 19.44
C ASN A 13 -27.62 11.76 19.75
N ILE A 14 -27.00 11.12 18.75
CA ILE A 14 -25.80 10.27 18.97
C ILE A 14 -24.61 11.12 19.44
N ILE A 15 -24.38 12.27 18.80
CA ILE A 15 -23.30 13.18 19.20
C ILE A 15 -23.57 13.73 20.62
N GLN A 16 -24.81 14.08 20.93
CA GLN A 16 -25.20 14.58 22.23
C GLN A 16 -25.09 13.49 23.32
N ASP A 17 -25.52 12.27 23.04
CA ASP A 17 -25.35 11.12 23.94
C ASP A 17 -23.86 10.84 24.23
N PHE A 18 -23.01 10.91 23.22
CA PHE A 18 -21.56 10.78 23.43
C PHE A 18 -20.99 11.93 24.26
N MET A 19 -21.44 13.17 24.01
CA MET A 19 -21.03 14.33 24.79
C MET A 19 -21.47 14.25 26.25
N GLU A 20 -22.66 13.73 26.53
CA GLU A 20 -23.22 13.67 27.88
C GLU A 20 -22.75 12.42 28.64
N ASN A 21 -22.79 11.25 28.02
CA ASN A 21 -22.50 9.97 28.66
C ASN A 21 -21.08 9.47 28.35
N GLY A 22 -20.62 9.61 27.11
CA GLY A 22 -19.27 9.20 26.71
C GLY A 22 -18.18 9.99 27.45
N ILE A 23 -18.27 11.32 27.41
CA ILE A 23 -17.32 12.20 28.11
C ILE A 23 -17.36 11.97 29.62
N LYS A 24 -18.56 11.78 30.21
CA LYS A 24 -18.71 11.50 31.64
C LYS A 24 -18.04 10.18 32.04
N ASN A 25 -18.27 9.11 31.28
CA ASN A 25 -17.60 7.82 31.49
C ASN A 25 -16.08 7.95 31.37
N LEU A 26 -15.59 8.79 30.45
CA LEU A 26 -14.18 9.08 30.29
C LEU A 26 -13.56 9.77 31.52
N PHE A 27 -14.27 10.77 32.08
CA PHE A 27 -13.85 11.44 33.30
C PHE A 27 -13.88 10.53 34.53
N GLU A 28 -14.86 9.64 34.62
CA GLU A 28 -14.91 8.61 35.67
C GLU A 28 -13.74 7.62 35.54
N LEU A 29 -13.37 7.23 34.32
CA LEU A 29 -12.21 6.37 34.06
C LEU A 29 -10.90 7.06 34.46
N LEU A 30 -10.69 8.32 34.05
CA LEU A 30 -9.57 9.15 34.50
C LEU A 30 -9.49 9.21 36.02
N GLY A 31 -10.63 9.49 36.67
CA GLY A 31 -10.71 9.57 38.12
C GLY A 31 -10.37 8.26 38.83
N LYS A 32 -10.70 7.11 38.24
CA LYS A 32 -10.34 5.77 38.77
C LYS A 32 -8.85 5.47 38.58
N GLU A 33 -8.29 5.75 37.42
CA GLU A 33 -6.87 5.51 37.14
C GLU A 33 -5.99 6.44 38.00
N LEU A 34 -6.31 7.73 38.09
CA LEU A 34 -5.56 8.70 38.92
C LEU A 34 -5.51 8.32 40.41
N LYS A 35 -6.50 7.59 40.93
CA LYS A 35 -6.56 7.15 42.33
C LYS A 35 -5.66 5.94 42.66
N ASN A 36 -5.24 5.15 41.66
CA ASN A 36 -4.61 3.85 41.86
C ASN A 36 -3.15 3.75 41.36
N LYS A 37 -2.34 4.82 41.47
CA LYS A 37 -1.03 4.94 40.78
C LYS A 37 -1.19 4.68 39.27
N GLY A 38 -2.05 5.48 38.65
CA GLY A 38 -2.67 5.22 37.35
C GLY A 38 -1.75 4.86 36.20
N ASP A 39 -2.28 4.02 35.31
CA ASP A 39 -1.68 3.68 34.03
C ASP A 39 -2.30 4.54 32.93
N PHE A 40 -1.62 5.63 32.57
CA PHE A 40 -2.07 6.51 31.49
C PHE A 40 -2.22 5.75 30.16
N SER A 41 -1.41 4.71 29.91
CA SER A 41 -1.51 3.89 28.70
C SER A 41 -2.85 3.16 28.65
N LYS A 42 -3.29 2.62 29.78
CA LYS A 42 -4.60 1.97 29.91
C LYS A 42 -5.75 2.95 29.68
N PHE A 43 -5.64 4.19 30.20
CA PHE A 43 -6.60 5.25 29.89
C PHE A 43 -6.68 5.52 28.38
N VAL A 44 -5.54 5.66 27.70
CA VAL A 44 -5.49 5.92 26.24
C VAL A 44 -6.13 4.79 25.44
N LEU A 45 -5.88 3.52 25.80
CA LEU A 45 -6.48 2.36 25.12
C LEU A 45 -8.00 2.32 25.27
N GLU A 46 -8.51 2.64 26.46
CA GLU A 46 -9.95 2.66 26.71
C GLU A 46 -10.63 3.86 26.01
N LEU A 47 -10.00 5.03 26.00
CA LEU A 47 -10.45 6.18 25.22
C LEU A 47 -10.56 5.82 23.73
N LYS A 48 -9.55 5.14 23.17
CA LYS A 48 -9.58 4.69 21.78
C LYS A 48 -10.80 3.80 21.51
N LYS A 49 -11.08 2.81 22.37
CA LYS A 49 -12.25 1.93 22.21
C LYS A 49 -13.57 2.69 22.20
N GLN A 50 -13.73 3.70 23.08
CA GLN A 50 -14.93 4.52 23.11
C GLN A 50 -15.09 5.37 21.85
N LEU A 51 -13.99 5.97 21.36
CA LEU A 51 -13.99 6.73 20.10
C LEU A 51 -14.28 5.83 18.89
N ASP A 52 -13.73 4.62 18.86
CA ASP A 52 -14.02 3.65 17.80
C ASP A 52 -15.51 3.27 17.81
N SER A 53 -16.10 3.03 18.98
CA SER A 53 -17.54 2.76 19.11
C SER A 53 -18.41 3.93 18.63
N LEU A 54 -18.01 5.17 18.93
CA LEU A 54 -18.69 6.36 18.42
C LEU A 54 -18.58 6.43 16.88
N GLY A 55 -17.39 6.18 16.35
CA GLY A 55 -17.12 6.15 14.91
C GLY A 55 -18.03 5.18 14.17
N ILE A 56 -18.22 3.97 14.73
CA ILE A 56 -19.15 2.97 14.18
C ILE A 56 -20.58 3.52 14.07
N GLU A 57 -21.12 4.12 15.12
CA GLU A 57 -22.51 4.61 15.11
C GLU A 57 -22.68 5.86 14.21
N ILE A 58 -21.68 6.73 14.15
CA ILE A 58 -21.68 7.87 13.21
C ILE A 58 -21.68 7.36 11.76
N CYS A 59 -20.78 6.45 11.41
CA CYS A 59 -20.69 5.91 10.05
C CYS A 59 -21.95 5.14 9.67
N LYS A 60 -22.51 4.33 10.58
CA LYS A 60 -23.80 3.65 10.38
C LYS A 60 -24.94 4.62 10.09
N THR A 61 -24.99 5.74 10.82
CA THR A 61 -25.99 6.79 10.60
C THR A 61 -25.78 7.48 9.26
N ALA A 62 -24.53 7.78 8.90
CA ALA A 62 -24.20 8.37 7.61
C ALA A 62 -24.62 7.47 6.43
N LEU A 63 -24.38 6.16 6.52
CA LEU A 63 -24.83 5.18 5.53
C LEU A 63 -26.35 5.17 5.38
N ALA A 64 -27.08 5.19 6.50
CA ALA A 64 -28.54 5.23 6.49
C ALA A 64 -29.08 6.52 5.85
N VAL A 65 -28.49 7.67 6.19
CA VAL A 65 -28.83 8.98 5.62
C VAL A 65 -28.60 9.01 4.11
N ALA A 66 -27.48 8.46 3.64
CA ALA A 66 -27.19 8.37 2.21
C ALA A 66 -28.22 7.49 1.47
N ASP A 67 -28.59 6.34 2.04
CA ASP A 67 -29.63 5.47 1.48
C ASP A 67 -30.99 6.16 1.41
N GLU A 68 -31.38 6.85 2.48
CA GLU A 68 -32.64 7.58 2.53
C GLU A 68 -32.67 8.77 1.55
N ALA A 69 -31.57 9.52 1.42
CA ALA A 69 -31.47 10.63 0.47
C ALA A 69 -31.77 10.18 -0.97
N ILE A 70 -31.21 9.05 -1.38
CA ILE A 70 -31.47 8.44 -2.70
C ILE A 70 -32.89 7.88 -2.77
N ARG A 71 -33.42 7.35 -1.67
CA ARG A 71 -34.79 6.85 -1.59
C ARG A 71 -35.83 7.97 -1.66
N ILE A 72 -35.52 9.22 -1.33
CA ILE A 72 -36.49 10.31 -1.51
C ILE A 72 -36.31 11.05 -2.84
N GLU A 73 -35.16 10.89 -3.50
CA GLU A 73 -34.82 11.61 -4.73
C GLU A 73 -35.86 11.38 -5.86
N PRO A 74 -36.44 12.45 -6.45
CA PRO A 74 -37.44 12.33 -7.51
C PRO A 74 -36.91 11.65 -8.79
N ASN A 75 -35.69 11.99 -9.23
CA ASN A 75 -35.09 11.42 -10.44
C ASN A 75 -34.93 9.91 -10.31
N ARG A 76 -34.45 9.47 -9.15
CA ARG A 76 -34.36 8.05 -8.79
C ARG A 76 -35.72 7.37 -8.92
N LYS A 77 -36.82 7.94 -8.36
CA LYS A 77 -38.18 7.35 -8.46
C LYS A 77 -38.69 7.22 -9.90
N ASN A 78 -38.27 8.12 -10.79
CA ASN A 78 -38.65 8.05 -12.19
C ASN A 78 -37.99 6.85 -12.90
N GLN A 79 -36.74 6.54 -12.55
CA GLN A 79 -35.93 5.54 -13.23
C GLN A 79 -35.88 4.16 -12.55
N TRP A 80 -36.07 4.12 -11.22
CA TRP A 80 -35.83 2.93 -10.40
C TRP A 80 -36.99 2.64 -9.44
N VAL A 81 -37.32 1.36 -9.30
CA VAL A 81 -38.29 0.84 -8.33
C VAL A 81 -37.54 0.23 -7.14
N VAL A 82 -38.06 0.43 -5.94
CA VAL A 82 -37.56 -0.25 -4.74
C VAL A 82 -38.00 -1.70 -4.80
N GLU A 83 -37.04 -2.62 -4.85
CA GLU A 83 -37.31 -4.06 -4.87
C GLU A 83 -37.39 -4.61 -3.44
N ARG A 84 -36.35 -4.35 -2.63
CA ARG A 84 -36.25 -4.81 -1.24
C ARG A 84 -35.19 -4.02 -0.46
N ARG A 85 -35.04 -4.35 0.83
CA ARG A 85 -33.96 -3.85 1.69
C ARG A 85 -33.14 -5.02 2.21
N ASP A 86 -31.82 -4.91 2.09
CA ASP A 86 -30.88 -5.95 2.46
C ASP A 86 -29.97 -5.47 3.59
N LYS A 87 -29.62 -6.37 4.50
CA LYS A 87 -28.64 -6.11 5.57
C LYS A 87 -27.23 -6.33 5.03
N LYS A 88 -26.31 -5.43 5.37
CA LYS A 88 -24.90 -5.52 4.99
C LYS A 88 -24.01 -5.22 6.19
N THR A 89 -22.92 -5.96 6.27
CA THR A 89 -21.77 -5.64 7.12
C THR A 89 -20.68 -5.02 6.28
N LEU A 90 -20.11 -3.90 6.74
CA LEU A 90 -18.91 -3.28 6.20
C LEU A 90 -17.87 -3.16 7.32
N LEU A 91 -16.67 -3.69 7.09
CA LEU A 91 -15.56 -3.60 8.03
C LEU A 91 -14.76 -2.32 7.77
N THR A 92 -14.45 -1.59 8.83
CA THR A 92 -13.71 -0.32 8.76
C THR A 92 -12.59 -0.25 9.78
N THR A 93 -11.75 0.79 9.72
CA THR A 93 -10.73 1.06 10.74
C THR A 93 -11.30 1.31 12.14
N PHE A 94 -12.58 1.66 12.26
CA PHE A 94 -13.27 1.78 13.55
C PHE A 94 -13.83 0.45 14.05
N GLY A 95 -14.20 -0.46 13.15
CA GLY A 95 -14.86 -1.72 13.50
C GLY A 95 -15.88 -2.20 12.47
N GLU A 96 -16.68 -3.18 12.89
CA GLU A 96 -17.76 -3.75 12.09
C GLU A 96 -19.00 -2.83 12.10
N ILE A 97 -19.43 -2.40 10.91
CA ILE A 97 -20.64 -1.59 10.72
C ILE A 97 -21.75 -2.43 10.10
N LYS A 98 -22.84 -2.63 10.84
CA LYS A 98 -24.05 -3.31 10.36
C LYS A 98 -25.12 -2.29 9.99
N TYR A 99 -25.54 -2.28 8.73
CA TYR A 99 -26.52 -1.32 8.21
C TYR A 99 -27.48 -1.98 7.20
N GLU A 100 -28.56 -1.28 6.85
CA GLU A 100 -29.51 -1.69 5.83
C GLU A 100 -29.33 -0.80 4.59
N ARG A 101 -29.37 -1.41 3.40
CA ARG A 101 -29.28 -0.73 2.12
C ARG A 101 -30.45 -1.11 1.21
N THR A 102 -30.89 -0.19 0.37
CA THR A 102 -32.02 -0.41 -0.53
C THR A 102 -31.56 -0.97 -1.88
N TYR A 103 -32.18 -2.06 -2.31
CA TYR A 103 -31.94 -2.69 -3.60
C TYR A 103 -32.99 -2.22 -4.61
N TYR A 104 -32.51 -1.76 -5.77
CA TYR A 104 -33.35 -1.15 -6.79
C TYR A 104 -33.38 -1.97 -8.06
N LYS A 105 -34.52 -1.92 -8.76
CA LYS A 105 -34.71 -2.45 -10.11
C LYS A 105 -34.93 -1.32 -11.11
N SER A 106 -34.19 -1.33 -12.21
CA SER A 106 -34.31 -0.36 -13.30
C SER A 106 -35.62 -0.58 -14.05
N LYS A 107 -36.30 0.52 -14.39
CA LYS A 107 -37.49 0.48 -15.24
C LYS A 107 -37.17 0.37 -16.73
N LYS A 108 -35.90 0.55 -17.13
CA LYS A 108 -35.50 0.59 -18.56
C LYS A 108 -34.96 -0.73 -19.08
N ASP A 109 -34.03 -1.34 -18.35
CA ASP A 109 -33.14 -2.40 -18.84
C ASP A 109 -33.09 -3.62 -17.92
N ASN A 110 -33.99 -3.71 -16.92
CA ASN A 110 -34.07 -4.81 -15.96
C ASN A 110 -32.76 -5.01 -15.15
N GLU A 111 -31.91 -3.98 -15.08
CA GLU A 111 -30.73 -3.94 -14.20
C GLU A 111 -31.13 -3.80 -12.73
N TYR A 112 -30.25 -4.26 -11.84
CA TYR A 112 -30.44 -4.14 -10.41
C TYR A 112 -29.21 -3.59 -9.71
N LYS A 113 -29.40 -2.61 -8.81
CA LYS A 113 -28.29 -1.85 -8.20
C LYS A 113 -28.57 -1.44 -6.76
N TYR A 114 -27.49 -1.24 -6.01
CA TYR A 114 -27.49 -0.54 -4.72
C TYR A 114 -27.00 0.89 -4.95
N LEU A 115 -27.92 1.80 -5.25
CA LEU A 115 -27.59 3.17 -5.64
C LEU A 115 -26.84 3.94 -4.55
N SER A 116 -27.10 3.64 -3.27
CA SER A 116 -26.38 4.22 -2.13
C SER A 116 -24.94 3.80 -2.04
N ASN A 117 -24.62 2.59 -2.47
CA ASN A 117 -23.24 2.15 -2.55
C ASN A 117 -22.48 2.89 -3.66
N GLU A 118 -23.06 3.00 -4.86
CA GLU A 118 -22.46 3.73 -5.99
C GLU A 118 -22.20 5.19 -5.64
N PHE A 119 -23.17 5.84 -4.98
CA PHE A 119 -23.03 7.21 -4.51
C PHE A 119 -21.88 7.40 -3.52
N LEU A 120 -21.61 6.39 -2.69
CA LEU A 120 -20.55 6.41 -1.68
C LEU A 120 -19.23 5.80 -2.17
N GLY A 121 -19.17 5.32 -3.42
CA GLY A 121 -17.99 4.62 -3.95
C GLY A 121 -17.68 3.30 -3.24
N ILE A 122 -18.71 2.59 -2.76
CA ILE A 122 -18.58 1.27 -2.13
C ILE A 122 -18.98 0.23 -3.16
N ASP A 123 -18.14 -0.78 -3.45
CA ASP A 123 -18.57 -1.84 -4.37
C ASP A 123 -19.61 -2.76 -3.72
N CYS A 124 -20.49 -3.36 -4.54
CA CYS A 124 -21.60 -4.17 -4.03
C CYS A 124 -21.14 -5.37 -3.17
N ASP A 125 -20.00 -5.94 -3.55
CA ASP A 125 -19.35 -7.10 -2.95
C ASP A 125 -18.32 -6.74 -1.87
N ASP A 126 -17.94 -5.47 -1.75
CA ASP A 126 -16.94 -5.03 -0.79
C ASP A 126 -17.36 -5.39 0.64
N ARG A 127 -16.46 -6.06 1.34
CA ARG A 127 -16.61 -6.40 2.76
C ARG A 127 -15.82 -5.47 3.66
N MET A 128 -14.77 -4.84 3.13
CA MET A 128 -13.90 -3.91 3.83
C MET A 128 -13.91 -2.59 3.08
N ASP A 129 -13.92 -1.49 3.80
CA ASP A 129 -13.75 -0.17 3.18
C ASP A 129 -12.30 0.04 2.72
N LEU A 130 -12.09 1.02 1.83
CA LEU A 130 -10.78 1.31 1.25
C LEU A 130 -9.73 1.68 2.30
N SER A 131 -10.11 2.36 3.39
CA SER A 131 -9.16 2.77 4.44
C SER A 131 -8.61 1.56 5.21
N LEU A 132 -9.47 0.59 5.55
CA LEU A 132 -9.04 -0.65 6.16
C LEU A 132 -8.16 -1.48 5.22
N LYS A 133 -8.54 -1.59 3.94
CA LYS A 133 -7.72 -2.28 2.92
C LYS A 133 -6.32 -1.65 2.83
N ALA A 134 -6.23 -0.32 2.76
CA ALA A 134 -4.96 0.39 2.68
C ALA A 134 -4.08 0.16 3.91
N GLN A 135 -4.66 0.14 5.11
CA GLN A 135 -3.91 -0.11 6.34
C GLN A 135 -3.38 -1.55 6.42
N LEU A 136 -4.17 -2.55 6.00
CA LEU A 136 -3.74 -3.94 5.92
C LEU A 136 -2.54 -4.13 4.98
N VAL A 137 -2.58 -3.50 3.80
CA VAL A 137 -1.49 -3.54 2.84
C VAL A 137 -0.24 -2.90 3.43
N LYS A 138 -0.39 -1.72 4.04
CA LYS A 138 0.72 -0.97 4.64
C LYS A 138 1.44 -1.78 5.72
N GLU A 139 0.70 -2.39 6.65
CA GLU A 139 1.31 -3.21 7.72
C GLU A 139 1.93 -4.50 7.15
N ALA A 140 1.34 -5.09 6.10
CA ALA A 140 1.85 -6.32 5.50
C ALA A 140 3.17 -6.18 4.74
N VAL A 141 3.65 -4.94 4.51
CA VAL A 141 4.99 -4.69 3.95
C VAL A 141 6.08 -5.18 4.90
N ASP A 142 5.90 -4.95 6.21
CA ASP A 142 6.94 -5.18 7.22
C ASP A 142 6.70 -6.42 8.08
N VAL A 143 5.47 -6.93 8.10
CA VAL A 143 5.10 -8.08 8.95
C VAL A 143 4.29 -9.14 8.20
N ALA A 144 4.35 -10.37 8.72
CA ALA A 144 3.53 -11.47 8.24
C ALA A 144 2.03 -11.13 8.28
N TYR A 145 1.26 -11.74 7.37
CA TYR A 145 -0.16 -11.42 7.16
C TYR A 145 -1.03 -11.55 8.41
N ASP A 146 -0.77 -12.54 9.26
CA ASP A 146 -1.47 -12.73 10.53
C ASP A 146 -1.21 -11.58 11.51
N LYS A 147 0.04 -11.10 11.58
CA LYS A 147 0.44 -9.97 12.40
C LYS A 147 -0.08 -8.65 11.83
N SER A 148 -0.11 -8.50 10.50
CA SER A 148 -0.69 -7.34 9.82
C SER A 148 -2.15 -7.14 10.21
N ALA A 149 -2.95 -8.20 10.12
CA ALA A 149 -4.35 -8.20 10.53
C ALA A 149 -4.54 -7.72 11.98
N LYS A 150 -3.81 -8.35 12.92
CA LYS A 150 -3.90 -8.02 14.36
C LYS A 150 -3.43 -6.60 14.69
N LYS A 151 -2.38 -6.11 14.03
CA LYS A 151 -1.88 -4.74 14.21
C LYS A 151 -2.82 -3.70 13.64
N THR A 152 -3.50 -4.02 12.55
CA THR A 152 -4.39 -3.09 11.86
C THR A 152 -5.66 -2.86 12.66
N ILE A 153 -6.31 -3.94 13.11
CA ILE A 153 -7.55 -3.84 13.86
C ILE A 153 -7.71 -5.00 14.85
N GLU A 154 -7.74 -4.67 16.14
CA GLU A 154 -7.90 -5.67 17.20
C GLU A 154 -9.35 -6.13 17.40
N SER A 155 -10.31 -5.28 17.03
CA SER A 155 -11.74 -5.54 17.25
C SER A 155 -12.35 -6.49 16.22
N ILE A 156 -11.64 -6.82 15.14
CA ILE A 156 -12.10 -7.68 14.05
C ILE A 156 -11.06 -8.78 13.81
N ASP A 157 -11.49 -10.04 13.82
CA ASP A 157 -10.61 -11.16 13.45
C ASP A 157 -10.53 -11.29 11.93
N LEU A 158 -9.39 -10.90 11.36
CA LEU A 158 -9.11 -10.98 9.94
C LEU A 158 -8.10 -12.10 9.66
N SER A 159 -8.45 -13.00 8.74
CA SER A 159 -7.57 -14.09 8.35
C SER A 159 -6.37 -13.61 7.52
N SER A 160 -5.25 -14.33 7.57
CA SER A 160 -4.11 -14.10 6.67
C SER A 160 -4.50 -14.15 5.19
N GLN A 161 -5.50 -14.97 4.85
CA GLN A 161 -6.05 -15.07 3.50
C GLN A 161 -6.74 -13.77 3.08
N THR A 162 -7.42 -13.09 4.00
CA THR A 162 -8.05 -11.79 3.75
C THR A 162 -7.00 -10.73 3.40
N VAL A 163 -5.91 -10.68 4.16
CA VAL A 163 -4.78 -9.76 3.89
C VAL A 163 -4.16 -10.08 2.53
N MET A 164 -3.90 -11.36 2.24
CA MET A 164 -3.34 -11.78 0.96
C MET A 164 -4.25 -11.42 -0.22
N ASN A 165 -5.56 -11.62 -0.11
CA ASN A 165 -6.52 -11.24 -1.15
C ASN A 165 -6.54 -9.73 -1.36
N THR A 166 -6.51 -8.94 -0.28
CA THR A 166 -6.46 -7.47 -0.35
C THR A 166 -5.23 -6.97 -1.09
N ILE A 167 -4.06 -7.58 -0.85
CA ILE A 167 -2.83 -7.24 -1.58
C ILE A 167 -2.97 -7.62 -3.06
N ARG A 168 -3.56 -8.78 -3.36
CA ARG A 168 -3.75 -9.24 -4.75
C ARG A 168 -4.75 -8.38 -5.54
N GLU A 169 -5.71 -7.76 -4.88
CA GLU A 169 -6.64 -6.81 -5.51
C GLU A 169 -5.92 -5.60 -6.13
N LEU A 170 -4.73 -5.23 -5.65
CA LEU A 170 -3.93 -4.14 -6.22
C LEU A 170 -3.39 -4.47 -7.62
N GLY A 171 -3.33 -5.76 -7.97
CA GLY A 171 -2.72 -6.22 -9.21
C GLY A 171 -1.23 -5.88 -9.31
N GLU A 172 -0.77 -5.66 -10.53
CA GLU A 172 0.61 -5.26 -10.80
C GLU A 172 0.79 -3.77 -10.55
N ILE A 173 1.77 -3.43 -9.69
CA ILE A 173 2.16 -2.06 -9.43
C ILE A 173 3.33 -1.74 -10.36
N PRO A 174 3.19 -0.77 -11.28
CA PRO A 174 4.28 -0.45 -12.21
C PRO A 174 5.46 0.16 -11.45
N ASN A 175 6.70 -0.20 -11.83
CA ASN A 175 7.90 0.41 -11.26
C ASN A 175 8.09 1.87 -11.68
N ILE A 176 7.43 2.29 -12.75
CA ILE A 176 7.44 3.65 -13.25
C ILE A 176 6.06 4.26 -13.01
N THR A 177 6.00 5.31 -12.20
CA THR A 177 4.75 6.04 -11.94
C THR A 177 4.49 7.08 -13.01
N TYR A 178 3.26 7.60 -13.08
CA TYR A 178 2.94 8.72 -13.96
C TYR A 178 3.85 9.94 -13.73
N LYS A 179 4.30 10.17 -12.48
CA LYS A 179 5.24 11.26 -12.16
C LYS A 179 6.61 11.03 -12.79
N ASP A 180 7.04 9.78 -12.90
CA ASP A 180 8.32 9.40 -13.51
C ASP A 180 8.23 9.43 -15.05
N GLN A 181 7.02 9.22 -15.61
CA GLN A 181 6.75 9.29 -17.05
C GLN A 181 6.43 10.69 -17.57
N CYS A 182 5.99 11.61 -16.70
CA CYS A 182 5.74 13.00 -17.07
C CYS A 182 7.00 13.51 -17.77
N GLN A 183 6.90 13.78 -19.08
CA GLN A 183 8.02 14.27 -19.88
C GLN A 183 8.57 15.51 -19.21
N VAL A 184 9.67 15.32 -18.48
CA VAL A 184 10.44 16.42 -17.94
C VAL A 184 10.94 17.15 -19.18
N GLU A 185 10.51 18.41 -19.35
CA GLU A 185 11.05 19.27 -20.42
C GLU A 185 12.57 19.08 -20.48
N GLU A 186 13.18 18.98 -21.66
CA GLU A 186 14.62 18.70 -21.78
C GLU A 186 15.48 19.63 -20.91
N SER A 187 15.04 20.88 -20.73
CA SER A 187 15.65 21.89 -19.85
C SER A 187 15.64 21.55 -18.36
N LYS A 188 14.79 20.61 -17.92
CA LYS A 188 14.58 20.19 -16.54
C LYS A 188 15.16 18.80 -16.24
N LYS A 189 15.65 18.06 -17.25
CA LYS A 189 16.28 16.75 -17.04
C LYS A 189 17.54 16.89 -16.18
N THR A 190 17.78 15.88 -15.34
CA THR A 190 18.88 15.92 -14.38
C THR A 190 20.20 15.74 -15.11
N LYS A 191 21.15 16.66 -14.91
CA LYS A 191 22.49 16.58 -15.49
C LYS A 191 23.44 15.94 -14.51
N VAL A 192 23.93 14.75 -14.86
CA VAL A 192 24.93 14.02 -14.08
C VAL A 192 26.03 13.50 -14.98
N LYS A 193 27.23 13.43 -14.44
CA LYS A 193 28.40 12.93 -15.15
C LYS A 193 28.44 11.40 -15.17
N TYR A 194 28.06 10.78 -14.06
CA TYR A 194 28.04 9.34 -13.85
C TYR A 194 26.71 8.91 -13.26
N LEU A 195 26.20 7.78 -13.74
CA LEU A 195 25.03 7.11 -13.19
C LEU A 195 25.41 5.68 -12.85
N TYR A 196 24.79 5.13 -11.83
CA TYR A 196 25.05 3.77 -11.35
C TYR A 196 23.74 2.99 -11.42
N VAL A 197 23.82 1.79 -11.98
CA VAL A 197 22.72 0.83 -12.12
C VAL A 197 23.19 -0.46 -11.51
N GLU A 198 22.73 -0.76 -10.31
CA GLU A 198 23.12 -1.97 -9.60
C GLU A 198 21.97 -2.98 -9.64
N ALA A 199 22.30 -4.24 -9.86
CA ALA A 199 21.36 -5.31 -10.08
C ALA A 199 21.70 -6.53 -9.21
N ASP A 200 20.67 -7.14 -8.64
CA ASP A 200 20.75 -8.35 -7.83
C ASP A 200 19.46 -9.16 -7.97
N GLU A 201 19.47 -10.39 -7.44
CA GLU A 201 18.29 -11.24 -7.38
C GLU A 201 18.20 -12.02 -6.06
N ASP A 202 17.01 -12.54 -5.78
CA ASP A 202 16.83 -13.55 -4.75
C ASP A 202 16.11 -14.78 -5.32
N HIS A 203 16.20 -15.91 -4.63
CA HIS A 203 15.53 -17.16 -4.99
C HIS A 203 14.49 -17.51 -3.95
N VAL A 204 13.22 -17.37 -4.31
CA VAL A 204 12.09 -17.61 -3.40
C VAL A 204 11.41 -18.92 -3.77
N ALA A 205 11.38 -19.85 -2.81
CA ALA A 205 10.63 -21.09 -2.94
C ALA A 205 9.12 -20.83 -2.79
N LEU A 206 8.34 -21.28 -3.76
CA LEU A 206 6.88 -21.20 -3.73
C LEU A 206 6.28 -22.44 -3.06
N GLN A 207 5.06 -22.29 -2.54
CA GLN A 207 4.31 -23.36 -1.89
C GLN A 207 3.98 -24.55 -2.82
N ASN A 208 4.00 -24.33 -4.14
CA ASN A 208 3.76 -25.38 -5.14
C ASN A 208 5.04 -26.16 -5.52
N GLY A 209 6.14 -25.95 -4.81
CA GLY A 209 7.42 -26.61 -5.05
C GLY A 209 8.25 -26.02 -6.20
N LYS A 210 7.74 -24.98 -6.88
CA LYS A 210 8.54 -24.20 -7.85
C LYS A 210 9.36 -23.15 -7.12
N SER A 211 10.38 -22.62 -7.77
CA SER A 211 11.07 -21.40 -7.34
C SER A 211 10.78 -20.27 -8.31
N VAL A 212 10.75 -19.05 -7.78
CA VAL A 212 10.76 -17.82 -8.57
C VAL A 212 12.00 -17.02 -8.20
N MET A 213 12.43 -16.17 -9.12
CA MET A 213 13.60 -15.33 -8.96
C MET A 213 13.17 -13.86 -9.10
N PRO A 214 12.71 -13.23 -8.01
CA PRO A 214 12.51 -11.78 -8.00
C PRO A 214 13.83 -11.09 -8.31
N ARG A 215 13.76 -10.09 -9.19
CA ARG A 215 14.91 -9.28 -9.58
C ARG A 215 14.78 -7.90 -8.95
N LEU A 216 15.93 -7.31 -8.63
CA LEU A 216 16.05 -5.95 -8.14
C LEU A 216 17.08 -5.23 -8.99
N VAL A 217 16.69 -4.10 -9.57
CA VAL A 217 17.59 -3.15 -10.21
C VAL A 217 17.37 -1.79 -9.57
N TYR A 218 18.42 -1.04 -9.29
CA TYR A 218 18.26 0.34 -8.83
C TYR A 218 19.25 1.29 -9.49
N VAL A 219 18.74 2.46 -9.82
CA VAL A 219 19.45 3.54 -10.51
C VAL A 219 19.73 4.64 -9.50
N HIS A 220 20.96 5.16 -9.42
CA HIS A 220 21.32 6.24 -8.50
C HIS A 220 22.54 7.06 -8.97
N GLU A 221 22.76 8.20 -8.33
CA GLU A 221 23.80 9.19 -8.68
C GLU A 221 25.09 9.06 -7.85
N GLY A 222 25.35 7.86 -7.31
CA GLY A 222 26.44 7.61 -6.36
C GLY A 222 26.04 7.86 -4.90
N ASP A 223 27.01 8.06 -4.03
CA ASP A 223 26.81 8.28 -2.59
C ASP A 223 26.71 9.75 -2.19
N GLU A 224 25.83 10.03 -1.22
CA GLU A 224 25.83 11.28 -0.48
C GLU A 224 27.16 11.40 0.27
N HIS A 225 27.92 12.47 0.00
CA HIS A 225 29.12 12.81 0.75
C HIS A 225 28.74 13.10 2.20
N SER A 226 28.84 12.08 3.04
CA SER A 226 28.58 12.15 4.47
C SER A 226 29.75 11.53 5.23
N ASN A 227 30.10 12.12 6.37
CA ASN A 227 31.12 11.58 7.28
C ASN A 227 30.65 10.32 8.04
N SER A 228 29.56 9.70 7.60
CA SER A 228 28.98 8.50 8.21
C SER A 228 29.64 7.24 7.67
N LYS A 229 29.80 6.22 8.52
CA LYS A 229 30.19 4.87 8.08
C LYS A 229 29.16 4.22 7.15
N ARG A 230 27.89 4.62 7.25
CA ARG A 230 26.82 4.22 6.32
C ARG A 230 26.63 5.32 5.29
N LYS A 231 27.03 5.02 4.06
CA LYS A 231 26.77 5.85 2.88
C LYS A 231 25.32 5.70 2.47
N LYS A 232 24.67 6.82 2.13
CA LYS A 232 23.32 6.85 1.58
C LYS A 232 23.42 7.13 0.09
N LEU A 233 22.63 6.44 -0.73
CA LEU A 233 22.62 6.65 -2.16
C LEU A 233 21.80 7.90 -2.52
N LYS A 234 22.31 8.68 -3.47
CA LYS A 234 21.68 9.91 -3.94
C LYS A 234 20.69 9.58 -5.07
N ASN A 235 19.46 10.10 -4.95
CA ASN A 235 18.40 10.00 -5.97
C ASN A 235 18.20 8.55 -6.47
N ILE A 236 17.95 7.63 -5.54
CA ILE A 236 17.75 6.22 -5.86
C ILE A 236 16.33 5.95 -6.38
N HIS A 237 16.24 5.19 -7.46
CA HIS A 237 14.99 4.62 -7.97
C HIS A 237 15.10 3.11 -8.08
N TYR A 238 14.06 2.39 -7.66
CA TYR A 238 14.04 0.92 -7.61
C TYR A 238 13.10 0.34 -8.67
N PHE A 239 13.56 -0.74 -9.30
CA PHE A 239 12.78 -1.61 -10.17
C PHE A 239 12.81 -2.99 -9.55
N SER A 240 11.63 -3.55 -9.27
CA SER A 240 11.56 -4.87 -8.67
C SER A 240 10.38 -5.65 -9.21
N GLY A 241 10.53 -6.96 -9.32
CA GLY A 241 9.44 -7.81 -9.80
C GLY A 241 9.86 -9.20 -10.20
N ILE A 242 8.87 -10.01 -10.55
CA ILE A 242 9.05 -11.33 -11.14
C ILE A 242 8.81 -11.19 -12.63
N TYR A 243 9.88 -11.26 -13.41
CA TYR A 243 9.84 -11.04 -14.86
C TYR A 243 10.02 -12.34 -15.63
N ASN A 244 9.02 -12.68 -16.45
CA ASN A 244 9.13 -13.78 -17.41
C ASN A 244 10.06 -13.42 -18.56
N ASN A 245 10.00 -12.17 -19.03
CA ASN A 245 10.91 -11.60 -20.00
C ASN A 245 11.81 -10.56 -19.33
N ILE A 246 13.12 -10.78 -19.34
CA ILE A 246 14.07 -9.83 -18.74
C ILE A 246 14.16 -8.52 -19.52
N GLU A 247 13.85 -8.53 -20.81
CA GLU A 247 13.89 -7.35 -21.66
C GLU A 247 12.90 -6.29 -21.18
N GLU A 248 11.74 -6.71 -20.66
CA GLU A 248 10.74 -5.80 -20.08
C GLU A 248 11.30 -5.01 -18.90
N LEU A 249 12.05 -5.66 -18.00
CA LEU A 249 12.73 -4.98 -16.90
C LEU A 249 13.76 -3.96 -17.40
N TRP A 250 14.57 -4.32 -18.39
CA TRP A 250 15.58 -3.41 -18.93
C TRP A 250 14.96 -2.25 -19.71
N LEU A 251 13.86 -2.48 -20.41
CA LEU A 251 13.07 -1.43 -21.05
C LEU A 251 12.57 -0.42 -20.00
N GLU A 252 12.02 -0.88 -18.88
CA GLU A 252 11.58 0.01 -17.80
C GLU A 252 12.75 0.85 -17.25
N VAL A 253 13.92 0.22 -17.02
CA VAL A 253 15.11 0.92 -16.53
C VAL A 253 15.58 1.99 -17.53
N VAL A 254 15.63 1.64 -18.81
CA VAL A 254 16.06 2.56 -19.88
C VAL A 254 15.08 3.70 -20.04
N ASP A 255 13.78 3.42 -20.08
CA ASP A 255 12.73 4.44 -20.20
C ASP A 255 12.81 5.45 -19.05
N TYR A 256 13.00 4.99 -17.82
CA TYR A 256 13.24 5.86 -16.68
C TYR A 256 14.48 6.74 -16.86
N ILE A 257 15.62 6.16 -17.28
CA ILE A 257 16.87 6.90 -17.46
C ILE A 257 16.69 7.99 -18.54
N TYR A 258 16.07 7.68 -19.67
CA TYR A 258 15.82 8.63 -20.75
C TYR A 258 14.85 9.75 -20.35
N ASN A 259 13.85 9.44 -19.52
CA ASN A 259 12.88 10.45 -19.07
C ASN A 259 13.48 11.37 -18.00
N GLN A 260 14.30 10.83 -17.10
CA GLN A 260 14.79 11.56 -15.93
C GLN A 260 16.10 12.32 -16.17
N TYR A 261 16.99 11.80 -17.02
CA TYR A 261 18.35 12.28 -17.16
C TYR A 261 18.67 12.81 -18.56
N ASP A 262 19.55 13.83 -18.59
CA ASP A 262 20.15 14.35 -19.83
C ASP A 262 21.26 13.40 -20.27
N ILE A 263 20.94 12.51 -21.21
CA ILE A 263 21.84 11.45 -21.69
C ILE A 263 23.12 12.02 -22.31
N ASP A 264 23.07 13.19 -22.94
CA ASP A 264 24.23 13.80 -23.59
C ASP A 264 25.30 14.19 -22.58
N ASN A 265 24.90 14.62 -21.38
CA ASN A 265 25.80 15.03 -20.31
C ASN A 265 26.39 13.86 -19.51
N ILE A 266 25.83 12.65 -19.64
CA ILE A 266 26.37 11.44 -19.01
C ILE A 266 27.63 10.99 -19.75
N GLU A 267 28.74 10.77 -19.04
CA GLU A 267 29.94 10.14 -19.60
C GLU A 267 29.83 8.62 -19.59
N ASN A 268 29.44 8.05 -18.44
CA ASN A 268 29.32 6.59 -18.27
C ASN A 268 28.14 6.24 -17.36
N ILE A 269 27.46 5.15 -17.70
CA ILE A 269 26.49 4.48 -16.83
C ILE A 269 27.10 3.16 -16.36
N PHE A 270 27.45 3.06 -15.09
CA PHE A 270 28.04 1.84 -14.56
C PHE A 270 26.95 0.83 -14.22
N VAL A 271 26.95 -0.31 -14.90
CA VAL A 271 26.02 -1.41 -14.62
C VAL A 271 26.76 -2.46 -13.80
N SER A 272 26.33 -2.74 -12.57
CA SER A 272 27.01 -3.70 -11.69
C SER A 272 26.11 -4.78 -11.12
N GLY A 273 26.69 -5.95 -10.88
CA GLY A 273 26.02 -7.07 -10.25
C GLY A 273 26.95 -8.28 -10.11
N ASP A 274 26.36 -9.46 -9.90
CA ASP A 274 27.07 -10.70 -9.55
C ASP A 274 27.77 -11.41 -10.73
N GLY A 275 27.45 -11.05 -11.97
CA GLY A 275 27.97 -11.73 -13.17
C GLY A 275 26.92 -12.49 -13.98
N ALA A 276 25.68 -12.58 -13.49
CA ALA A 276 24.60 -13.29 -14.13
C ALA A 276 24.35 -12.78 -15.56
N ALA A 277 23.98 -13.72 -16.44
CA ALA A 277 23.76 -13.42 -17.85
C ALA A 277 22.68 -12.35 -18.06
N TRP A 278 21.65 -12.35 -17.22
CA TRP A 278 20.56 -11.38 -17.28
C TRP A 278 21.00 -9.95 -16.91
N ILE A 279 21.98 -9.81 -15.99
CA ILE A 279 22.58 -8.52 -15.63
C ILE A 279 23.46 -8.00 -16.76
N LYS A 280 24.28 -8.89 -17.33
CA LYS A 280 25.13 -8.56 -18.49
C LYS A 280 24.33 -8.17 -19.72
N GLN A 281 23.07 -8.58 -19.85
CA GLN A 281 22.24 -8.08 -20.94
C GLN A 281 21.92 -6.58 -20.79
N GLY A 282 21.89 -6.03 -19.58
CA GLY A 282 21.58 -4.63 -19.33
C GLY A 282 22.49 -3.65 -20.06
N ILE A 283 23.76 -4.00 -20.29
CA ILE A 283 24.68 -3.14 -21.08
C ILE A 283 24.33 -3.07 -22.57
N SER A 284 23.57 -4.03 -23.10
CA SER A 284 23.05 -3.97 -24.47
C SER A 284 21.88 -2.99 -24.60
N TRP A 285 21.19 -2.71 -23.50
CA TRP A 285 20.02 -1.82 -23.45
C TRP A 285 20.40 -0.39 -23.06
N ILE A 286 21.32 -0.23 -22.10
CA ILE A 286 21.67 1.06 -21.51
C ILE A 286 22.78 1.74 -22.32
N PRO A 287 22.60 2.98 -22.79
CA PRO A 287 23.62 3.71 -23.54
C PRO A 287 24.82 4.08 -22.65
N LYS A 288 26.01 4.22 -23.25
CA LYS A 288 27.26 4.61 -22.55
C LYS A 288 27.56 3.72 -21.33
N SER A 289 27.13 2.46 -21.40
CA SER A 289 27.18 1.56 -20.25
C SER A 289 28.54 0.88 -20.12
N VAL A 290 28.99 0.71 -18.88
CA VAL A 290 30.22 0.00 -18.53
C VAL A 290 29.87 -1.05 -17.49
N TYR A 291 30.08 -2.31 -17.82
CA TYR A 291 29.82 -3.40 -16.89
C TYR A 291 30.92 -3.51 -15.82
N LEU A 292 30.52 -3.60 -14.56
CA LEU A 292 31.40 -3.81 -13.42
C LEU A 292 30.92 -5.03 -12.61
N LEU A 293 31.83 -5.90 -12.21
CA LEU A 293 31.52 -6.94 -11.23
C LEU A 293 31.49 -6.32 -9.83
N ASP A 294 30.43 -6.61 -9.07
CA ASP A 294 30.34 -6.15 -7.69
C ASP A 294 31.43 -6.81 -6.82
N ARG A 295 32.10 -5.96 -6.03
CA ARG A 295 33.16 -6.35 -5.10
C ARG A 295 32.68 -7.31 -4.02
N PHE A 296 31.45 -7.16 -3.54
CA PHE A 296 30.91 -8.08 -2.52
C PHE A 296 30.79 -9.49 -3.10
N HIS A 297 30.20 -9.65 -4.29
CA HIS A 297 30.10 -10.93 -4.98
C HIS A 297 31.48 -11.52 -5.33
N ILE A 298 32.41 -10.72 -5.87
CA ILE A 298 33.79 -11.19 -6.12
C ILE A 298 34.41 -11.74 -4.83
N ASN A 299 34.34 -10.97 -3.73
CA ASN A 299 34.91 -11.40 -2.46
C ASN A 299 34.22 -12.65 -1.91
N LYS A 300 32.88 -12.76 -2.01
CA LYS A 300 32.11 -13.95 -1.64
C LYS A 300 32.60 -15.19 -2.41
N TYR A 301 32.82 -15.07 -3.72
CA TYR A 301 33.34 -16.17 -4.53
C TYR A 301 34.80 -16.53 -4.19
N ILE A 302 35.67 -15.55 -3.97
CA ILE A 302 37.07 -15.77 -3.55
C ILE A 302 37.11 -16.47 -2.20
N LEU A 303 36.32 -16.02 -1.22
CA LEU A 303 36.23 -16.65 0.10
C LEU A 303 35.79 -18.10 -0.02
N LYS A 304 34.75 -18.38 -0.83
CA LYS A 304 34.26 -19.74 -1.08
C LYS A 304 35.33 -20.62 -1.72
N ALA A 305 36.01 -20.13 -2.77
CA ALA A 305 37.06 -20.86 -3.48
C ALA A 305 38.30 -21.13 -2.61
N THR A 306 38.63 -20.22 -1.70
CA THR A 306 39.82 -20.30 -0.84
C THR A 306 39.52 -20.85 0.56
N THR A 307 38.33 -21.40 0.81
CA THR A 307 37.88 -21.89 2.13
C THR A 307 38.91 -22.84 2.78
N HIS A 308 39.54 -23.69 2.00
CA HIS A 308 40.52 -24.66 2.51
C HIS A 308 41.98 -24.18 2.42
N ASN A 309 42.21 -22.98 1.89
CA ASN A 309 43.56 -22.50 1.62
C ASN A 309 43.66 -20.96 1.65
N HIS A 310 43.50 -20.40 2.85
CA HIS A 310 43.36 -18.96 3.08
C HIS A 310 44.53 -18.10 2.57
N LYS A 311 45.74 -18.67 2.49
CA LYS A 311 46.94 -18.00 1.99
C LYS A 311 46.82 -17.52 0.53
N TYR A 312 45.95 -18.12 -0.27
CA TYR A 312 45.74 -17.71 -1.66
C TYR A 312 44.77 -16.53 -1.83
N ARG A 313 44.07 -16.10 -0.78
CA ARG A 313 43.10 -14.98 -0.86
C ARG A 313 43.71 -13.69 -1.41
N PHE A 314 44.90 -13.35 -0.91
CA PHE A 314 45.60 -12.13 -1.30
C PHE A 314 46.20 -12.18 -2.71
N HIS A 315 46.28 -13.36 -3.33
CA HIS A 315 46.80 -13.52 -4.68
C HIS A 315 45.71 -13.48 -5.77
N ILE A 316 44.44 -13.58 -5.37
CA ILE A 316 43.28 -13.59 -6.28
C ILE A 316 42.57 -12.23 -6.30
N TRP A 317 42.70 -11.44 -5.24
CA TRP A 317 42.17 -10.07 -5.15
C TRP A 317 43.09 -9.05 -5.81
#